data_AF-F0IFV9-F1
#
_entry.id   AF-F0IFV9-F1
#
_cell.length_a   1.000
_cell.length_b   1.000
_cell.length_c   1.000
_cell.angle_alpha   90.00
_cell.angle_beta   90.00
_cell.angle_gamma   90.00
#
_symmetry.space_group_name_H-M   'P 1'
#
loop_
_entity.id
_entity.type
_entity.pdbx_description
1 polymer ?
#
loop_
_entity_poly.entity_id
_entity_poly.type
_entity_poly.pdbx_seq_one_letter_code
_entity_poly.pdbx_strand_id
1 'polypeptide(L)'
;MFTSIYYDPNAFPHSEQQPAIVKDNNDPLGMGRVRVQFLWQAKRNEMTPWIRVVQPYTGGGKGFYFVPEIGEEVLVDFEGGNAERPFVIGAHYNGEAKSGYKADDNKIKAIHTKSGHKLIFTEDESILLTDKNGNVIKLDTQGKNIEISAPETINIMANNINIKAFSNIDLDANINITETVGKEKITDVCGNMSLTVQGNFTERFEGNMISHTEKERQFHSQNMEISSEVDINVNSNKTFKRNSGERTIDF
;
A
#
# COMPACT_ATOMS: atom_id res chain seq x y z
N MET A 1 38.23 -47.92 34.06
CA MET A 1 37.96 -47.86 32.61
C MET A 1 39.25 -47.37 31.97
N PHE A 2 39.91 -48.18 31.14
CA PHE A 2 41.14 -47.75 30.45
C PHE A 2 40.75 -46.84 29.29
N THR A 3 41.05 -45.54 29.38
CA THR A 3 40.95 -44.61 28.26
C THR A 3 42.20 -44.77 27.39
N SER A 4 42.01 -44.93 26.08
CA SER A 4 43.11 -45.02 25.11
C SER A 4 44.04 -43.80 25.22
N ILE A 5 45.35 -43.98 25.02
CA ILE A 5 46.31 -42.85 24.97
C ILE A 5 46.05 -41.90 23.79
N TYR A 6 45.22 -42.32 22.83
CA TYR A 6 44.74 -41.50 21.70
C TYR A 6 43.34 -40.93 21.92
N TYR A 7 42.76 -41.10 23.12
CA TYR A 7 41.47 -40.51 23.46
C TYR A 7 41.64 -39.02 23.70
N ASP A 8 41.16 -38.21 22.76
CA ASP A 8 41.02 -36.78 22.93
C ASP A 8 39.55 -36.47 23.32
N PRO A 9 39.27 -36.04 24.56
CA PRO A 9 37.92 -35.70 24.99
C PRO A 9 37.34 -34.47 24.27
N ASN A 10 38.16 -33.70 23.56
CA ASN A 10 37.74 -32.52 22.80
C ASN A 10 37.59 -32.80 21.31
N ALA A 11 37.86 -34.02 20.85
CA ALA A 11 37.69 -34.37 19.45
C ALA A 11 36.20 -34.39 19.07
N PHE A 12 35.87 -33.67 18.01
CA PHE A 12 34.53 -33.66 17.43
C PHE A 12 34.59 -34.05 15.95
N PRO A 13 33.49 -34.61 15.39
CA PRO A 13 33.41 -34.89 13.97
C PRO A 13 33.49 -33.59 13.17
N HIS A 14 34.32 -33.57 12.13
CA HIS A 14 34.48 -32.39 11.28
C HIS A 14 33.63 -32.50 10.02
N SER A 15 33.07 -31.37 9.58
CA SER A 15 32.41 -31.24 8.29
C SER A 15 32.69 -29.89 7.67
N GLU A 16 32.85 -29.90 6.35
CA GLU A 16 32.80 -28.70 5.52
C GLU A 16 31.34 -28.31 5.25
N GLN A 17 31.13 -27.18 4.58
CA GLN A 17 29.82 -26.71 4.17
C GLN A 17 29.12 -27.74 3.26
N GLN A 18 27.81 -27.95 3.48
CA GLN A 18 27.03 -28.93 2.73
C GLN A 18 25.66 -28.38 2.32
N PRO A 19 25.17 -28.69 1.10
CA PRO A 19 23.80 -28.41 0.73
C PRO A 19 22.84 -29.35 1.48
N ALA A 20 21.66 -28.83 1.82
CA ALA A 20 20.58 -29.58 2.46
C ALA A 20 19.23 -29.06 2.01
N ILE A 21 18.19 -29.90 2.11
CA ILE A 21 16.82 -29.53 1.77
C ILE A 21 16.03 -29.24 3.04
N VAL A 22 15.32 -28.12 3.09
CA VAL A 22 14.43 -27.78 4.21
C VAL A 22 13.27 -28.77 4.25
N LYS A 23 13.04 -29.38 5.42
CA LYS A 23 11.95 -30.34 5.66
C LYS A 23 10.90 -29.83 6.63
N ASP A 24 11.27 -28.89 7.49
CA ASP A 24 10.35 -28.24 8.43
C ASP A 24 10.84 -26.83 8.74
N ASN A 25 9.92 -25.87 8.78
CA ASN A 25 10.18 -24.48 9.12
C ASN A 25 9.21 -23.94 10.19
N ASN A 26 8.35 -24.78 10.76
CA ASN A 26 7.43 -24.42 11.83
C ASN A 26 8.08 -24.57 13.22
N ASP A 27 9.08 -23.73 13.51
CA ASP A 27 9.84 -23.80 14.76
C ASP A 27 8.94 -23.58 16.00
N PRO A 28 8.79 -24.57 16.90
CA PRO A 28 7.90 -24.48 18.05
C PRO A 28 8.30 -23.39 19.06
N LEU A 29 9.54 -22.89 19.02
CA LEU A 29 10.01 -21.79 19.86
C LEU A 29 9.97 -20.43 19.17
N GLY A 30 9.52 -20.36 17.91
CA GLY A 30 9.43 -19.10 17.15
C GLY A 30 10.76 -18.41 16.87
N MET A 31 11.89 -19.14 16.92
CA MET A 31 13.23 -18.56 16.76
C MET A 31 13.65 -18.42 15.28
N GLY A 32 12.80 -18.85 14.33
CA GLY A 32 13.12 -18.84 12.90
C GLY A 32 14.13 -19.92 12.49
N ARG A 33 14.22 -21.01 13.25
CA ARG A 33 15.04 -22.18 12.92
C ARG A 33 14.35 -23.04 11.87
N VAL A 34 15.13 -23.92 11.24
CA VAL A 34 14.63 -24.94 10.32
C VAL A 34 15.14 -26.32 10.68
N ARG A 35 14.45 -27.36 10.22
CA ARG A 35 15.00 -28.71 10.12
C ARG A 35 15.32 -28.98 8.66
N VAL A 36 16.54 -29.45 8.42
CA VAL A 36 17.03 -29.74 7.06
C VAL A 36 17.37 -31.22 6.95
N GLN A 37 17.37 -31.74 5.73
CA GLN A 37 17.81 -33.08 5.40
C GLN A 37 19.02 -32.97 4.48
N PHE A 38 20.16 -33.45 4.94
CA PHE A 38 21.34 -33.63 4.08
C PHE A 38 21.11 -34.77 3.08
N LEU A 39 21.82 -34.73 1.95
CA LEU A 39 21.71 -35.75 0.91
C LEU A 39 21.96 -37.18 1.43
N TRP A 40 22.93 -37.35 2.32
CA TRP A 40 23.26 -38.65 2.92
C TRP A 40 22.22 -39.13 3.95
N GLN A 41 21.40 -38.24 4.52
CA GLN A 41 20.29 -38.58 5.42
C GLN A 41 19.04 -39.06 4.67
N ALA A 42 18.92 -38.71 3.39
CA ALA A 42 17.72 -38.98 2.59
C ALA A 42 17.35 -40.47 2.55
N LYS A 43 18.34 -41.37 2.47
CA LYS A 43 18.12 -42.83 2.46
C LYS A 43 17.42 -43.36 3.71
N ARG A 44 17.55 -42.68 4.84
CA ARG A 44 16.95 -43.05 6.13
C ARG A 44 15.74 -42.20 6.50
N ASN A 45 15.37 -41.26 5.63
CA ASN A 45 14.36 -40.24 5.90
C ASN A 45 14.62 -39.48 7.22
N GLU A 46 15.90 -39.25 7.52
CA GLU A 46 16.34 -38.50 8.70
C GLU A 46 16.46 -37.01 8.37
N MET A 47 16.47 -36.17 9.40
CA MET A 47 16.67 -34.73 9.28
C MET A 47 17.30 -34.20 10.57
N THR A 48 17.88 -33.01 10.52
CA THR A 48 18.49 -32.37 11.66
C THR A 48 17.48 -32.07 12.78
N PRO A 49 17.95 -31.81 14.00
CA PRO A 49 17.24 -30.97 14.97
C PRO A 49 16.96 -29.57 14.38
N TRP A 50 16.28 -28.72 15.16
CA TRP A 50 16.10 -27.31 14.81
C TRP A 50 17.43 -26.57 14.83
N ILE A 51 17.89 -26.11 13.66
CA ILE A 51 19.16 -25.41 13.48
C ILE A 51 18.92 -23.94 13.11
N ARG A 52 19.83 -23.06 13.53
CA ARG A 52 19.71 -21.62 13.31
C ARG A 52 19.90 -21.27 11.84
N VAL A 53 19.28 -20.17 11.41
CA VAL A 53 19.46 -19.57 10.09
C VAL A 53 20.11 -18.21 10.26
N VAL A 54 21.20 -17.96 9.53
CA VAL A 54 21.84 -16.64 9.49
C VAL A 54 20.90 -15.67 8.78
N GLN A 55 20.63 -14.55 9.43
CA GLN A 55 19.81 -13.46 8.90
C GLN A 55 20.70 -12.22 8.69
N PRO A 56 20.50 -11.41 7.64
CA PRO A 56 21.33 -10.22 7.38
C PRO A 56 21.40 -9.23 8.56
N TYR A 57 20.31 -9.11 9.31
CA TYR A 57 20.24 -8.35 10.56
C TYR A 57 19.16 -8.93 11.46
N THR A 58 19.44 -9.09 12.76
CA THR A 58 18.50 -9.65 13.74
C THR A 58 18.74 -9.07 15.14
N GLY A 59 17.73 -9.12 16.01
CA GLY A 59 17.77 -8.75 17.41
C GLY A 59 16.42 -8.97 18.09
N GLY A 60 16.34 -8.76 19.41
CA GLY A 60 15.08 -8.91 20.16
C GLY A 60 13.95 -8.06 19.55
N GLY A 61 13.00 -8.72 18.86
CA GLY A 61 11.82 -8.11 18.24
C GLY A 61 12.05 -7.35 16.93
N LYS A 62 13.20 -7.50 16.25
CA LYS A 62 13.51 -6.72 15.03
C LYS A 62 14.46 -7.44 14.09
N GLY A 63 14.44 -7.04 12.82
CA GLY A 63 15.37 -7.49 11.79
C GLY A 63 14.68 -8.19 10.62
N PHE A 64 15.47 -8.93 9.84
CA PHE A 64 14.98 -9.76 8.75
C PHE A 64 14.39 -11.05 9.30
N TYR A 65 13.22 -11.42 8.77
CA TYR A 65 12.58 -12.69 9.04
C TYR A 65 12.18 -13.34 7.72
N PHE A 66 13.18 -13.91 7.03
CA PHE A 66 12.99 -14.70 5.81
C PHE A 66 13.48 -16.11 6.10
N VAL A 67 12.54 -16.97 6.50
CA VAL A 67 12.81 -18.39 6.76
C VAL A 67 12.59 -19.15 5.44
N PRO A 68 13.56 -19.95 4.98
CA PRO A 68 13.40 -20.77 3.79
C PRO A 68 12.17 -21.67 3.83
N GLU A 69 11.55 -21.87 2.67
CA GLU A 69 10.35 -22.70 2.51
C GLU A 69 10.69 -24.20 2.52
N ILE A 70 9.73 -25.05 2.90
CA ILE A 70 9.89 -26.51 2.80
C ILE A 70 10.11 -26.90 1.34
N GLY A 71 11.15 -27.69 1.10
CA GLY A 71 11.59 -28.12 -0.23
C GLY A 71 12.70 -27.28 -0.85
N GLU A 72 12.99 -26.10 -0.29
CA GLU A 72 14.08 -25.25 -0.79
C GLU A 72 15.45 -25.77 -0.37
N GLU A 73 16.44 -25.53 -1.23
CA GLU A 73 17.84 -25.87 -0.99
C GLU A 73 18.54 -24.76 -0.21
N VAL A 74 19.24 -25.17 0.85
CA VAL A 74 20.02 -24.28 1.72
C VAL A 74 21.46 -24.77 1.84
N LEU A 75 22.37 -23.85 2.10
CA LEU A 75 23.75 -24.17 2.44
C LEU A 75 23.91 -24.14 3.96
N VAL A 76 24.44 -25.23 4.51
CA VAL A 76 24.68 -25.41 5.95
C VAL A 76 26.17 -25.35 6.21
N ASP A 77 26.56 -24.54 7.19
CA ASP A 77 27.91 -24.47 7.73
C ASP A 77 27.93 -24.98 9.18
N PHE A 78 29.12 -25.17 9.72
CA PHE A 78 29.36 -25.85 10.99
C PHE A 78 30.28 -24.99 11.86
N GLU A 79 29.87 -24.68 13.10
CA GLU A 79 30.63 -23.78 13.97
C GLU A 79 32.05 -24.33 14.22
N GLY A 80 33.06 -23.64 13.70
CA GLY A 80 34.45 -24.10 13.79
C GLY A 80 34.70 -25.45 13.10
N GLY A 81 33.87 -25.83 12.13
CA GLY A 81 33.92 -27.13 11.45
C GLY A 81 33.28 -28.27 12.24
N ASN A 82 32.69 -28.03 13.42
CA ASN A 82 32.08 -29.09 14.24
C ASN A 82 30.74 -29.54 13.64
N ALA A 83 30.69 -30.78 13.14
CA ALA A 83 29.51 -31.38 12.51
C ALA A 83 28.29 -31.48 13.45
N GLU A 84 28.48 -31.38 14.77
CA GLU A 84 27.42 -31.37 15.78
C GLU A 84 26.81 -29.98 15.99
N ARG A 85 27.37 -28.92 15.39
CA ARG A 85 26.90 -27.53 15.49
C ARG A 85 26.56 -26.91 14.13
N PRO A 86 25.62 -27.51 13.37
CA PRO A 86 25.17 -26.98 12.09
C PRO A 86 24.34 -25.69 12.24
N PHE A 87 24.48 -24.81 11.28
CA PHE A 87 23.61 -23.66 11.06
C PHE A 87 23.49 -23.34 9.57
N VAL A 88 22.33 -22.89 9.14
CA VAL A 88 22.09 -22.48 7.75
C VAL A 88 22.70 -21.10 7.52
N ILE A 89 23.52 -20.95 6.48
CA ILE A 89 24.09 -19.64 6.09
C ILE A 89 23.24 -18.90 5.06
N GLY A 90 22.41 -19.61 4.30
CA GLY A 90 21.50 -19.00 3.35
C GLY A 90 20.87 -20.03 2.40
N ALA A 91 19.94 -19.55 1.58
CA ALA A 91 19.35 -20.29 0.45
C ALA A 91 19.95 -19.79 -0.87
N HIS A 92 19.94 -20.63 -1.90
CA HIS A 92 20.43 -20.27 -3.22
C HIS A 92 19.56 -20.86 -4.33
N TYR A 93 19.53 -20.18 -5.47
CA TYR A 93 18.90 -20.69 -6.68
C TYR A 93 19.72 -21.87 -7.24
N ASN A 94 19.02 -22.82 -7.88
CA ASN A 94 19.61 -24.00 -8.49
C ASN A 94 19.00 -24.27 -9.88
N GLY A 95 19.24 -25.48 -10.42
CA GLY A 95 18.77 -25.85 -11.76
C GLY A 95 17.24 -25.83 -11.90
N GLU A 96 16.51 -26.10 -10.82
CA GLU A 96 15.04 -26.16 -10.79
C GLU A 96 14.45 -24.84 -10.24
N ALA A 97 14.96 -24.35 -9.11
CA ALA A 97 14.51 -23.11 -8.48
C ALA A 97 15.29 -21.90 -9.00
N LYS A 98 14.65 -21.07 -9.83
CA LYS A 98 15.26 -19.88 -10.46
C LYS A 98 14.60 -18.59 -9.99
N SER A 99 15.33 -17.49 -9.99
CA SER A 99 14.84 -16.19 -9.48
C SER A 99 13.69 -15.59 -10.28
N GLY A 100 13.66 -15.82 -11.60
CA GLY A 100 12.76 -15.11 -12.51
C GLY A 100 13.11 -13.63 -12.75
N TYR A 101 14.16 -13.11 -12.09
CA TYR A 101 14.57 -11.70 -12.13
C TYR A 101 15.84 -11.44 -12.93
N LYS A 102 16.32 -12.43 -13.70
CA LYS A 102 17.47 -12.23 -14.60
C LYS A 102 17.13 -11.13 -15.60
N ALA A 103 17.86 -10.03 -15.50
CA ALA A 103 17.88 -8.95 -16.49
C ALA A 103 19.33 -8.68 -16.91
N ASP A 104 19.51 -8.19 -18.13
CA ASP A 104 20.82 -7.74 -18.59
C ASP A 104 21.34 -6.63 -17.67
N ASP A 105 22.65 -6.63 -17.43
CA ASP A 105 23.32 -5.67 -16.54
C ASP A 105 22.73 -5.63 -15.11
N ASN A 106 22.11 -6.73 -14.66
CA ASN A 106 21.53 -6.85 -13.32
C ASN A 106 20.53 -5.72 -13.00
N LYS A 107 19.74 -5.27 -13.98
CA LYS A 107 18.88 -4.08 -13.84
C LYS A 107 17.69 -4.21 -12.89
N ILE A 108 17.51 -5.35 -12.24
CA ILE A 108 16.37 -5.61 -11.36
C ILE A 108 16.88 -6.06 -9.99
N LYS A 109 16.36 -5.44 -8.93
CA LYS A 109 16.51 -5.87 -7.54
C LYS A 109 15.13 -6.11 -6.97
N ALA A 110 14.88 -7.27 -6.38
CA ALA A 110 13.53 -7.64 -5.97
C ALA A 110 13.51 -8.34 -4.61
N ILE A 111 12.47 -8.05 -3.84
CA ILE A 111 11.96 -8.88 -2.75
C ILE A 111 10.64 -9.46 -3.25
N HIS A 112 10.52 -10.78 -3.28
CA HIS A 112 9.35 -11.50 -3.78
C HIS A 112 8.98 -12.64 -2.85
N THR A 113 7.75 -12.63 -2.35
CA THR A 113 7.23 -13.72 -1.51
C THR A 113 6.59 -14.82 -2.35
N LYS A 114 6.51 -16.04 -1.81
CA LYS A 114 5.81 -17.18 -2.43
C LYS A 114 4.35 -16.88 -2.81
N SER A 115 3.68 -16.00 -2.06
CA SER A 115 2.30 -15.58 -2.32
C SER A 115 2.16 -14.52 -3.42
N GLY A 116 3.27 -14.03 -3.99
CA GLY A 116 3.26 -13.07 -5.09
C GLY A 116 3.33 -11.60 -4.67
N HIS A 117 3.67 -11.27 -3.41
CA HIS A 117 3.92 -9.88 -3.00
C HIS A 117 5.34 -9.48 -3.41
N LYS A 118 5.49 -8.27 -3.94
CA LYS A 118 6.72 -7.82 -4.60
C LYS A 118 7.08 -6.40 -4.18
N LEU A 119 8.34 -6.20 -3.83
CA LEU A 119 9.01 -4.90 -3.82
C LEU A 119 10.14 -4.96 -4.85
N ILE A 120 10.05 -4.19 -5.93
CA ILE A 120 10.97 -4.25 -7.06
C ILE A 120 11.56 -2.87 -7.29
N PHE A 121 12.89 -2.82 -7.43
CA PHE A 121 13.65 -1.68 -7.89
C PHE A 121 14.22 -2.01 -9.26
N THR A 122 14.08 -1.08 -10.19
CA THR A 122 14.58 -1.24 -11.54
C THR A 122 15.51 -0.09 -11.92
N GLU A 123 16.57 -0.40 -12.68
CA GLU A 123 17.50 0.61 -13.19
C GLU A 123 16.91 1.40 -14.37
N ASP A 124 15.76 0.99 -14.91
CA ASP A 124 14.90 1.83 -15.76
C ASP A 124 13.99 2.75 -14.91
N GLU A 125 14.40 3.03 -13.68
CA GLU A 125 13.96 4.18 -12.89
C GLU A 125 12.55 4.03 -12.29
N SER A 126 12.19 2.85 -11.77
CA SER A 126 10.94 2.63 -11.03
C SER A 126 11.13 1.89 -9.71
N ILE A 127 10.33 2.26 -8.72
CA ILE A 127 10.15 1.50 -7.46
C ILE A 127 8.70 1.03 -7.41
N LEU A 128 8.50 -0.28 -7.30
CA LEU A 128 7.19 -0.92 -7.38
C LEU A 128 6.90 -1.76 -6.13
N LEU A 129 5.80 -1.48 -5.46
CA LEU A 129 5.21 -2.33 -4.44
C LEU A 129 3.88 -2.89 -4.96
N THR A 130 3.80 -4.20 -5.13
CA THR A 130 2.61 -4.88 -5.68
C THR A 130 2.25 -6.14 -4.92
N ASP A 131 0.98 -6.52 -5.01
CA ASP A 131 0.52 -7.85 -4.64
C ASP A 131 -0.01 -8.65 -5.83
N LYS A 132 -0.38 -9.90 -5.58
CA LYS A 132 -0.98 -10.79 -6.59
C LYS A 132 -2.39 -10.38 -7.03
N ASN A 133 -3.05 -9.47 -6.33
CA ASN A 133 -4.45 -9.11 -6.53
C ASN A 133 -4.60 -7.75 -7.24
N GLY A 134 -3.50 -7.09 -7.62
CA GLY A 134 -3.52 -5.86 -8.40
C GLY A 134 -3.46 -4.57 -7.59
N ASN A 135 -3.12 -4.61 -6.30
CA ASN A 135 -2.78 -3.41 -5.55
C ASN A 135 -1.41 -2.90 -5.98
N VAL A 136 -1.27 -1.59 -6.22
CA VAL A 136 -0.05 -0.97 -6.75
C VAL A 136 0.30 0.29 -5.97
N ILE A 137 1.57 0.41 -5.60
CA ILE A 137 2.24 1.69 -5.34
C ILE A 137 3.47 1.74 -6.24
N LYS A 138 3.50 2.70 -7.15
CA LYS A 138 4.59 2.89 -8.11
C LYS A 138 5.17 4.30 -8.01
N LEU A 139 6.49 4.37 -7.86
CA LEU A 139 7.26 5.60 -7.98
C LEU A 139 7.97 5.53 -9.32
N ASP A 140 7.59 6.40 -10.26
CA ASP A 140 8.13 6.48 -11.61
C ASP A 140 9.10 7.66 -11.70
N THR A 141 10.40 7.38 -11.78
CA THR A 141 11.44 8.40 -11.82
C THR A 141 11.54 9.08 -13.20
N GLN A 142 11.35 8.33 -14.31
CA GLN A 142 11.39 8.91 -15.66
C GLN A 142 10.21 9.87 -15.88
N GLY A 143 9.00 9.40 -15.56
CA GLY A 143 7.78 10.19 -15.67
C GLY A 143 7.63 11.23 -14.57
N LYS A 144 8.38 11.09 -13.47
CA LYS A 144 8.29 11.90 -12.24
C LYS A 144 6.89 11.82 -11.60
N ASN A 145 6.28 10.65 -11.67
CA ASN A 145 4.92 10.39 -11.23
C ASN A 145 4.89 9.42 -10.06
N ILE A 146 3.81 9.47 -9.28
CA ILE A 146 3.49 8.48 -8.26
C ILE A 146 2.09 7.97 -8.56
N GLU A 147 1.94 6.65 -8.61
CA GLU A 147 0.65 5.97 -8.80
C GLU A 147 0.32 5.13 -7.56
N ILE A 148 -0.91 5.26 -7.07
CA ILE A 148 -1.47 4.43 -6.01
C ILE A 148 -2.84 3.95 -6.50
N SER A 149 -3.00 2.63 -6.64
CA SER A 149 -4.24 2.04 -7.14
C SER A 149 -4.58 0.73 -6.43
N ALA A 150 -5.88 0.48 -6.28
CA ALA A 150 -6.44 -0.73 -5.70
C ALA A 150 -7.72 -1.11 -6.46
N PRO A 151 -8.02 -2.40 -6.65
CA PRO A 151 -9.25 -2.83 -7.34
C PRO A 151 -10.55 -2.45 -6.63
N GLU A 152 -10.52 -2.26 -5.30
CA GLU A 152 -11.72 -2.05 -4.48
C GLU A 152 -11.70 -0.71 -3.75
N THR A 153 -10.89 -0.56 -2.69
CA THR A 153 -10.97 0.61 -1.79
C THR A 153 -9.59 1.08 -1.36
N ILE A 154 -9.40 2.41 -1.35
CA ILE A 154 -8.25 3.09 -0.73
C ILE A 154 -8.78 3.96 0.42
N ASN A 155 -8.32 3.69 1.64
CA ASN A 155 -8.67 4.48 2.82
C ASN A 155 -7.51 5.40 3.21
N ILE A 156 -7.78 6.70 3.40
CA ILE A 156 -6.80 7.69 3.84
C ILE A 156 -7.33 8.33 5.13
N MET A 157 -6.71 8.03 6.27
CA MET A 157 -7.12 8.52 7.58
C MET A 157 -5.93 9.15 8.30
N ALA A 158 -6.08 10.39 8.74
CA ALA A 158 -5.08 11.11 9.51
C ALA A 158 -5.75 12.23 10.33
N ASN A 159 -5.06 12.75 11.35
CA ASN A 159 -5.52 13.96 12.05
C ASN A 159 -5.61 15.17 11.10
N ASN A 160 -4.68 15.27 10.14
CA ASN A 160 -4.66 16.34 9.13
C ASN A 160 -4.26 15.74 7.77
N ILE A 161 -4.93 16.18 6.70
CA ILE A 161 -4.58 15.87 5.31
C ILE A 161 -4.43 17.20 4.56
N ASN A 162 -3.31 17.40 3.87
CA ASN A 162 -3.04 18.60 3.07
C ASN A 162 -2.84 18.20 1.60
N ILE A 163 -3.63 18.76 0.70
CA ILE A 163 -3.52 18.52 -0.74
C ILE A 163 -3.26 19.84 -1.44
N LYS A 164 -2.15 19.94 -2.16
CA LYS A 164 -1.74 21.14 -2.91
C LYS A 164 -1.18 20.72 -4.27
N ALA A 165 -1.64 21.35 -5.34
CA ALA A 165 -1.11 21.16 -6.68
C ALA A 165 -0.82 22.53 -7.32
N PHE A 166 0.22 22.61 -8.16
CA PHE A 166 0.57 23.84 -8.86
C PHE A 166 -0.34 24.14 -10.05
N SER A 167 -0.89 23.11 -10.69
CA SER A 167 -1.71 23.25 -11.90
C SER A 167 -3.18 22.94 -11.63
N ASN A 168 -3.51 21.70 -11.29
CA ASN A 168 -4.89 21.23 -11.16
C ASN A 168 -5.03 20.15 -10.08
N ILE A 169 -6.25 20.03 -9.56
CA ILE A 169 -6.74 18.90 -8.76
C ILE A 169 -8.06 18.47 -9.41
N ASP A 170 -8.16 17.21 -9.82
CA ASP A 170 -9.37 16.63 -10.41
C ASP A 170 -9.99 15.62 -9.44
N LEU A 171 -11.30 15.73 -9.21
CA LEU A 171 -12.08 14.84 -8.35
C LEU A 171 -13.27 14.32 -9.16
N ASP A 172 -13.31 13.01 -9.38
CA ASP A 172 -14.34 12.34 -10.18
C ASP A 172 -14.79 11.04 -9.52
N ALA A 173 -16.09 10.73 -9.63
CA ALA A 173 -16.67 9.48 -9.16
C ALA A 173 -17.92 9.14 -10.00
N ASN A 174 -18.05 7.86 -10.37
CA ASN A 174 -19.16 7.39 -11.20
C ASN A 174 -20.53 7.51 -10.50
N ILE A 175 -20.59 7.22 -9.19
CA ILE A 175 -21.85 7.18 -8.44
C ILE A 175 -22.06 8.46 -7.63
N ASN A 176 -21.16 8.75 -6.69
CA ASN A 176 -21.33 9.89 -5.79
C ASN A 176 -20.00 10.39 -5.21
N ILE A 177 -19.97 11.69 -4.90
CA ILE A 177 -18.98 12.34 -4.03
C ILE A 177 -19.75 12.86 -2.82
N THR A 178 -19.22 12.65 -1.61
CA THR A 178 -19.84 13.10 -0.36
C THR A 178 -18.81 13.82 0.49
N GLU A 179 -19.18 15.01 0.96
CA GLU A 179 -18.35 15.84 1.84
C GLU A 179 -19.12 16.12 3.13
N THR A 180 -18.48 15.92 4.27
CA THR A 180 -19.04 16.23 5.59
C THR A 180 -18.02 16.98 6.40
N VAL A 181 -18.39 18.14 6.92
CA VAL A 181 -17.50 19.05 7.64
C VAL A 181 -18.13 19.38 8.99
N GLY A 182 -17.38 19.16 10.08
CA GLY A 182 -17.92 19.29 11.43
C GLY A 182 -18.08 20.71 11.95
N LYS A 183 -17.44 21.70 11.31
CA LYS A 183 -17.51 23.12 11.73
C LYS A 183 -17.68 24.07 10.55
N GLU A 184 -16.66 24.20 9.71
CA GLU A 184 -16.61 25.22 8.67
C GLU A 184 -15.98 24.68 7.39
N LYS A 185 -16.65 24.90 6.26
CA LYS A 185 -16.12 24.69 4.91
C LYS A 185 -15.92 26.06 4.25
N ILE A 186 -14.69 26.35 3.83
CA ILE A 186 -14.35 27.58 3.09
C ILE A 186 -14.03 27.18 1.64
N THR A 187 -14.50 27.95 0.67
CA THR A 187 -14.21 27.75 -0.75
C THR A 187 -13.95 29.11 -1.40
N ASP A 188 -12.67 29.41 -1.62
CA ASP A 188 -12.22 30.66 -2.23
C ASP A 188 -11.84 30.41 -3.69
N VAL A 189 -12.52 31.09 -4.61
CA VAL A 189 -12.29 30.97 -6.05
C VAL A 189 -11.98 32.35 -6.63
N CYS A 190 -10.72 32.60 -7.01
CA CYS A 190 -10.32 33.87 -7.62
C CYS A 190 -10.82 34.03 -9.06
N GLY A 191 -10.99 32.91 -9.77
CA GLY A 191 -11.50 32.85 -11.12
C GLY A 191 -13.02 32.64 -11.15
N ASN A 192 -13.45 31.75 -12.03
CA ASN A 192 -14.86 31.41 -12.17
C ASN A 192 -15.20 30.13 -11.39
N MET A 193 -16.36 30.11 -10.73
CA MET A 193 -17.00 28.91 -10.23
C MET A 193 -18.21 28.59 -11.11
N SER A 194 -18.31 27.36 -11.60
CA SER A 194 -19.45 26.88 -12.39
C SER A 194 -20.05 25.65 -11.72
N LEU A 195 -21.38 25.64 -11.61
CA LEU A 195 -22.14 24.51 -11.08
C LEU A 195 -23.23 24.16 -12.09
N THR A 196 -23.24 22.91 -12.55
CA THR A 196 -24.28 22.37 -13.41
C THR A 196 -24.87 21.15 -12.75
N VAL A 197 -26.19 21.14 -12.56
CA VAL A 197 -26.93 20.02 -11.97
C VAL A 197 -28.01 19.61 -12.95
N GLN A 198 -27.93 18.39 -13.48
CA GLN A 198 -28.92 17.86 -14.42
C GLN A 198 -30.21 17.42 -13.71
N GLY A 199 -30.07 16.92 -12.49
CA GLY A 199 -31.19 16.56 -11.62
C GLY A 199 -31.62 17.72 -10.74
N ASN A 200 -32.00 17.41 -9.51
CA ASN A 200 -32.44 18.40 -8.54
C ASN A 200 -31.24 19.02 -7.82
N PHE A 201 -31.26 20.35 -7.70
CA PHE A 201 -30.40 21.09 -6.77
C PHE A 201 -31.22 21.50 -5.55
N THR A 202 -30.70 21.26 -4.35
CA THR A 202 -31.39 21.62 -3.10
C THR A 202 -30.38 22.24 -2.15
N GLU A 203 -30.67 23.46 -1.72
CA GLU A 203 -29.93 24.15 -0.67
C GLU A 203 -30.85 24.36 0.53
N ARG A 204 -30.34 24.08 1.72
CA ARG A 204 -31.04 24.34 2.98
C ARG A 204 -30.07 25.03 3.92
N PHE A 205 -30.49 26.18 4.42
CA PHE A 205 -29.75 26.94 5.41
C PHE A 205 -30.57 27.01 6.69
N GLU A 206 -29.99 26.64 7.84
CA GLU A 206 -30.58 26.92 9.14
C GLU A 206 -30.35 28.38 9.57
N GLY A 207 -29.25 28.97 9.09
CA GLY A 207 -28.94 30.37 9.25
C GLY A 207 -29.26 31.20 8.01
N ASN A 208 -28.51 32.27 7.81
CA ASN A 208 -28.73 33.21 6.72
C ASN A 208 -28.09 32.74 5.40
N MET A 209 -28.79 32.96 4.29
CA MET A 209 -28.20 32.98 2.95
C MET A 209 -27.96 34.43 2.53
N ILE A 210 -26.69 34.83 2.36
CA ILE A 210 -26.30 36.17 1.90
C ILE A 210 -25.65 36.04 0.54
N SER A 211 -26.10 36.82 -0.44
CA SER A 211 -25.66 36.68 -1.81
C SER A 211 -25.52 38.04 -2.49
N HIS A 212 -24.30 38.38 -2.89
CA HIS A 212 -23.95 39.65 -3.54
C HIS A 212 -23.53 39.41 -4.98
N THR A 213 -23.97 40.27 -5.89
CA THR A 213 -23.58 40.24 -7.30
C THR A 213 -23.43 41.66 -7.80
N GLU A 214 -22.22 42.02 -8.23
CA GLU A 214 -21.88 43.39 -8.66
C GLU A 214 -22.49 43.77 -10.02
N LYS A 215 -22.65 42.80 -10.91
CA LYS A 215 -23.15 43.01 -12.26
C LYS A 215 -24.59 42.52 -12.37
N GLU A 216 -24.77 41.35 -12.94
CA GLU A 216 -26.08 40.81 -13.28
C GLU A 216 -26.33 39.50 -12.56
N ARG A 217 -27.56 39.35 -12.05
CA ARG A 217 -28.09 38.08 -11.56
C ARG A 217 -29.37 37.76 -12.34
N GLN A 218 -29.43 36.58 -12.92
CA GLN A 218 -30.59 36.09 -13.66
C GLN A 218 -31.14 34.83 -12.98
N PHE A 219 -32.46 34.72 -12.97
CA PHE A 219 -33.17 33.49 -12.59
C PHE A 219 -34.14 33.15 -13.69
N HIS A 220 -34.13 31.90 -14.13
CA HIS A 220 -35.02 31.40 -15.18
C HIS A 220 -35.55 30.03 -14.77
N SER A 221 -36.86 29.89 -14.72
CA SER A 221 -37.54 28.64 -14.42
C SER A 221 -38.95 28.66 -15.03
N GLN A 222 -39.56 27.48 -15.19
CA GLN A 222 -40.97 27.39 -15.60
C GLN A 222 -41.91 27.91 -14.50
N ASN A 223 -41.62 27.54 -13.25
CA ASN A 223 -42.33 28.01 -12.06
C ASN A 223 -41.33 28.62 -11.07
N MET A 224 -41.74 29.69 -10.39
CA MET A 224 -40.95 30.33 -9.34
C MET A 224 -41.87 30.73 -8.20
N GLU A 225 -41.54 30.32 -6.99
CA GLU A 225 -42.25 30.66 -5.76
C GLU A 225 -41.29 31.34 -4.79
N ILE A 226 -41.71 32.47 -4.24
CA ILE A 226 -40.97 33.21 -3.22
C ILE A 226 -41.98 33.56 -2.12
N SER A 227 -41.70 33.10 -0.90
CA SER A 227 -42.54 33.32 0.27
C SER A 227 -41.69 33.75 1.45
N SER A 228 -42.23 34.64 2.28
CA SER A 228 -41.64 35.06 3.56
C SER A 228 -42.76 35.14 4.60
N GLU A 229 -42.46 34.75 5.84
CA GLU A 229 -43.41 34.87 6.96
C GLU A 229 -43.57 36.30 7.45
N VAL A 230 -42.56 37.15 7.21
CA VAL A 230 -42.53 38.54 7.70
C VAL A 230 -42.67 39.48 6.50
N ASP A 231 -41.55 39.78 5.82
CA ASP A 231 -41.53 40.73 4.71
C ASP A 231 -40.75 40.19 3.51
N ILE A 232 -41.17 40.61 2.30
CA ILE A 232 -40.39 40.51 1.07
C ILE A 232 -40.12 41.93 0.58
N ASN A 233 -38.86 42.36 0.61
CA ASN A 233 -38.45 43.69 0.17
C ASN A 233 -37.73 43.62 -1.19
N VAL A 234 -38.33 44.20 -2.22
CA VAL A 234 -37.74 44.30 -3.57
C VAL A 234 -37.60 45.78 -3.95
N ASN A 235 -36.36 46.25 -4.09
CA ASN A 235 -36.05 47.65 -4.36
C ASN A 235 -35.26 47.81 -5.66
N SER A 236 -35.51 48.91 -6.38
CA SER A 236 -34.74 49.28 -7.57
C SER A 236 -34.53 50.79 -7.62
N ASN A 237 -33.29 51.22 -7.87
CA ASN A 237 -32.93 52.64 -7.94
C ASN A 237 -33.37 53.32 -9.25
N LYS A 238 -33.66 52.54 -10.29
CA LYS A 238 -33.99 53.07 -11.61
C LYS A 238 -35.36 52.60 -12.07
N THR A 239 -35.51 51.31 -12.33
CA THR A 239 -36.74 50.76 -12.92
C THR A 239 -37.03 49.41 -12.33
N PHE A 240 -38.28 49.20 -11.93
CA PHE A 240 -38.85 47.92 -11.58
C PHE A 240 -39.95 47.60 -12.59
N LYS A 241 -39.90 46.43 -13.24
CA LYS A 241 -40.91 45.99 -14.21
C LYS A 241 -41.46 44.64 -13.78
N ARG A 242 -42.78 44.54 -13.66
CA ARG A 242 -43.53 43.29 -13.45
C ARG A 242 -44.56 43.18 -14.56
N ASN A 243 -44.40 42.18 -15.43
CA ASN A 243 -45.28 41.96 -16.58
C ASN A 243 -45.88 40.55 -16.49
N SER A 244 -47.15 40.40 -16.86
CA SER A 244 -47.82 39.10 -17.01
C SER A 244 -48.43 39.01 -18.41
N GLY A 245 -48.32 37.84 -19.05
CA GLY A 245 -48.89 37.58 -20.37
C GLY A 245 -50.42 37.40 -20.37
N GLU A 246 -50.99 37.03 -19.22
CA GLU A 246 -52.43 36.79 -19.08
C GLU A 246 -53.03 37.66 -17.97
N ARG A 247 -52.56 37.50 -16.73
CA ARG A 247 -53.15 38.18 -15.56
C ARG A 247 -52.14 38.34 -14.42
N THR A 248 -52.17 39.50 -13.77
CA THR A 248 -51.56 39.73 -12.45
C THR A 248 -52.69 39.77 -11.42
N ILE A 249 -52.54 39.06 -10.31
CA ILE A 249 -53.50 39.08 -9.21
C ILE A 249 -52.76 39.62 -7.98
N ASP A 250 -53.20 40.77 -7.51
CA ASP A 250 -52.75 41.40 -6.27
C ASP A 250 -53.95 41.41 -5.32
N PHE A 251 -53.78 40.91 -4.08
CA PHE A 251 -54.80 40.90 -3.03
C PHE A 251 -54.35 41.80 -1.87
#